data_AF-A0A2J8AKC6-F1
#
_entry.id   AF-A0A2J8AKC6-F1
#
_cell.length_a   1.000
_cell.length_b   1.000
_cell.length_c   1.000
_cell.angle_alpha   90.00
_cell.angle_beta   90.00
_cell.angle_gamma   90.00
#
_symmetry.space_group_name_H-M   'P 1'
#
loop_
_entity.id
_entity.type
_entity.pdbx_description
1 polymer ?
#
loop_
_entity_poly.entity_id
_entity_poly.type
_entity_poly.pdbx_seq_one_letter_code
_entity_poly.pdbx_strand_id
1 'polypeptide(L)'
;MGCVCVCVVRDGSGGRREVAAVSWDYNCYGSPAKLAAGQPVLMADWSLDRAAGRSLPARAGLRVFECPLVLEGGAIHSDGQGTLLVTEECLLHPSRNPGLGKEGIEALLRDFLGVDRVLWLWKGLVGDEEGTNGHVDNMAAFAEPGTVLLAWSDDPNDPLHEYDAAGRCLRVIKVPSPSPPLFMTYREANCDRAAASLFAGTAVPVGWRLAGSYLNHYVVNGGVVVPHTLLVTEECLLHPSRNPGLGKEGIEALLRDFLGVERVLWLWKGMVGDEEGTNGHVDNMAAFAEPGTVLLAWSDDPNDPLHEAAGQYDAAGRRLRVIKVPSPSPPLFMTYREANCDRAAASLFAGTAVPVGWRLAGSYLNHYVVNGGVVVPQFGGAQSRSDEEALRALAAAYPGRQVVGVQSREVLLGGGNIHCFTQQLPAGAGADAQAQP
;
A
#
# COMPACT_ATOMS: atom_id res chain seq x y z
N MET A 1 11.48 3.52 -18.50
CA MET A 1 11.42 3.74 -17.04
C MET A 1 11.02 2.41 -16.44
N GLY A 2 11.52 2.05 -15.26
CA GLY A 2 11.30 0.72 -14.69
C GLY A 2 12.60 0.12 -14.16
N CYS A 3 12.69 0.04 -12.84
CA CYS A 3 13.77 -0.68 -12.19
C CYS A 3 13.56 -2.19 -12.40
N VAL A 4 14.51 -2.82 -13.08
CA VAL A 4 14.49 -4.26 -13.41
C VAL A 4 15.36 -5.11 -12.48
N CYS A 5 16.02 -4.48 -11.50
CA CYS A 5 16.77 -5.15 -10.45
C CYS A 5 16.91 -4.32 -9.18
N VAL A 6 16.83 -4.95 -8.01
CA VAL A 6 17.11 -4.27 -6.73
C VAL A 6 18.35 -4.86 -6.07
N CYS A 7 19.04 -4.06 -5.27
CA CYS A 7 20.14 -4.56 -4.45
C CYS A 7 19.62 -5.07 -3.10
N VAL A 8 20.12 -6.22 -2.68
CA VAL A 8 19.93 -6.78 -1.34
C VAL A 8 21.26 -6.73 -0.59
N VAL A 9 21.16 -6.49 0.71
CA VAL A 9 22.33 -6.31 1.58
C VAL A 9 22.25 -7.32 2.72
N ARG A 10 23.37 -7.97 3.00
CA ARG A 10 23.53 -8.84 4.16
C ARG A 10 24.69 -8.34 5.00
N ASP A 11 24.41 -8.03 6.26
CA ASP A 11 25.45 -7.72 7.24
C ASP A 11 25.86 -9.02 7.95
N GLY A 12 27.09 -9.48 7.73
CA GLY A 12 27.62 -10.72 8.27
C GLY A 12 28.16 -10.59 9.71
N SER A 13 28.31 -11.73 10.40
CA SER A 13 28.92 -11.82 11.73
C SER A 13 30.41 -11.46 11.67
N GLY A 14 30.72 -10.19 11.88
CA GLY A 14 32.05 -9.61 11.71
C GLY A 14 32.07 -8.20 11.11
N GLY A 15 30.89 -7.61 10.82
CA GLY A 15 30.77 -6.26 10.27
C GLY A 15 31.06 -6.16 8.77
N ARG A 16 31.27 -7.30 8.09
CA ARG A 16 31.39 -7.37 6.63
C ARG A 16 30.00 -7.26 6.02
N ARG A 17 29.82 -6.22 5.21
CA ARG A 17 28.61 -6.01 4.41
C ARG A 17 28.78 -6.65 3.04
N GLU A 18 27.88 -7.56 2.69
CA GLU A 18 27.80 -8.17 1.36
C GLU A 18 26.63 -7.56 0.59
N VAL A 19 26.86 -7.21 -0.67
CA VAL A 19 25.83 -6.65 -1.55
C VAL A 19 25.66 -7.59 -2.75
N ALA A 20 24.41 -7.93 -3.04
CA ALA A 20 24.03 -8.67 -4.24
C ALA A 20 22.84 -7.99 -4.91
N ALA A 21 22.52 -8.40 -6.13
CA ALA A 21 21.35 -7.94 -6.85
C ALA A 21 20.34 -9.06 -7.05
N VAL A 22 19.07 -8.71 -7.00
CA VAL A 22 17.96 -9.53 -7.48
C VAL A 22 17.50 -8.93 -8.80
N SER A 23 17.61 -9.73 -9.87
CA SER A 23 17.10 -9.44 -11.20
C SER A 23 15.70 -10.02 -11.29
N TRP A 24 14.72 -9.18 -11.61
CA TRP A 24 13.32 -9.58 -11.76
C TRP A 24 13.04 -10.00 -13.20
N ASP A 25 11.99 -10.80 -13.41
CA ASP A 25 11.43 -10.86 -14.75
C ASP A 25 10.73 -9.53 -15.06
N TYR A 26 10.94 -8.99 -16.26
CA TYR A 26 10.37 -7.72 -16.68
C TYR A 26 9.58 -7.90 -17.96
N ASN A 27 8.30 -7.52 -17.93
CA ASN A 27 7.39 -7.64 -19.05
C ASN A 27 6.82 -6.29 -19.51
N CYS A 28 7.51 -5.20 -19.16
CA CYS A 28 7.07 -3.83 -19.44
C CYS A 28 5.65 -3.57 -18.91
N TYR A 29 5.49 -3.66 -17.59
CA TYR A 29 4.26 -3.27 -16.90
C TYR A 29 3.02 -4.00 -17.45
N GLY A 30 3.19 -5.28 -17.79
CA GLY A 30 2.13 -6.13 -18.31
C GLY A 30 1.89 -6.08 -19.81
N SER A 31 2.84 -5.56 -20.60
CA SER A 31 2.67 -5.35 -22.03
C SER A 31 2.17 -6.57 -22.83
N PRO A 32 2.64 -7.81 -22.61
CA PRO A 32 2.11 -8.97 -23.33
C PRO A 32 0.59 -9.17 -23.21
N ALA A 33 0.06 -9.08 -21.98
CA ALA A 33 -1.37 -9.27 -21.73
C ALA A 33 -2.18 -8.04 -22.19
N LYS A 34 -1.65 -6.83 -21.96
CA LYS A 34 -2.25 -5.58 -22.45
C LYS A 34 -2.37 -5.57 -23.98
N LEU A 35 -1.32 -5.96 -24.70
CA LEU A 35 -1.34 -6.13 -26.17
C LEU A 35 -2.41 -7.14 -26.61
N ALA A 36 -2.49 -8.30 -25.94
CA ALA A 36 -3.49 -9.32 -26.25
C ALA A 36 -4.93 -8.83 -26.01
N ALA A 37 -5.12 -7.91 -25.06
CA ALA A 37 -6.39 -7.27 -24.75
C ALA A 37 -6.69 -6.01 -25.60
N GLY A 38 -5.79 -5.62 -26.53
CA GLY A 38 -5.93 -4.38 -27.31
C GLY A 38 -5.79 -3.10 -26.47
N GLN A 39 -5.19 -3.20 -25.29
CA GLN A 39 -4.90 -2.08 -24.40
C GLN A 39 -3.61 -1.38 -24.82
N PRO A 40 -3.46 -0.08 -24.52
CA PRO A 40 -2.23 0.64 -24.79
C PRO A 40 -1.07 0.06 -23.96
N VAL A 41 0.11 -0.01 -24.56
CA VAL A 41 1.33 -0.50 -23.91
C VAL A 41 2.43 0.52 -23.98
N LEU A 42 3.32 0.56 -22.99
CA LEU A 42 4.39 1.55 -22.92
C LEU A 42 5.40 1.35 -24.07
N MET A 43 5.84 0.11 -24.32
CA MET A 43 6.72 -0.22 -25.43
C MET A 43 6.42 -1.60 -26.02
N ALA A 44 6.60 -1.74 -27.33
CA ALA A 44 6.34 -3.00 -28.04
C ALA A 44 7.48 -4.03 -27.88
N ASP A 45 8.71 -3.56 -27.64
CA ASP A 45 9.89 -4.39 -27.39
C ASP A 45 10.65 -3.85 -26.18
N TRP A 46 10.80 -4.67 -25.14
CA TRP A 46 11.47 -4.36 -23.88
C TRP A 46 12.63 -5.34 -23.60
N SER A 47 13.11 -6.03 -24.63
CA SER A 47 14.15 -7.06 -24.49
C SER A 47 15.45 -6.51 -23.88
N LEU A 48 15.81 -5.26 -24.23
CA LEU A 48 16.97 -4.57 -23.68
C LEU A 48 16.78 -4.15 -22.22
N ASP A 49 15.58 -3.68 -21.85
CA ASP A 49 15.24 -3.35 -20.46
C ASP A 49 15.32 -4.59 -19.57
N ARG A 50 14.74 -5.71 -20.03
CA ARG A 50 14.84 -7.00 -19.33
C ARG A 50 16.30 -7.45 -19.18
N ALA A 51 17.12 -7.30 -20.22
CA ALA A 51 18.54 -7.64 -20.17
C ALA A 51 19.36 -6.73 -19.24
N ALA A 52 18.90 -5.50 -18.99
CA ALA A 52 19.56 -4.57 -18.07
C ALA A 52 19.55 -5.06 -16.62
N GLY A 53 18.49 -5.77 -16.19
CA GLY A 53 18.33 -6.28 -14.82
C GLY A 53 19.45 -7.20 -14.38
N ARG A 54 19.98 -8.02 -15.30
CA ARG A 54 21.17 -8.84 -15.06
C ARG A 54 22.47 -8.11 -15.38
N SER A 55 22.54 -7.42 -16.52
CA SER A 55 23.82 -6.94 -17.06
C SER A 55 24.42 -5.76 -16.29
N LEU A 56 23.59 -4.85 -15.77
CA LEU A 56 24.06 -3.70 -14.98
C LEU A 56 24.70 -4.11 -13.64
N PRO A 57 24.02 -4.88 -12.76
CA PRO A 57 24.64 -5.30 -11.49
C PRO A 57 25.84 -6.22 -11.70
N ALA A 58 25.83 -7.08 -12.73
CA ALA A 58 26.98 -7.92 -13.06
C ALA A 58 28.21 -7.08 -13.46
N ARG A 59 28.02 -6.00 -14.24
CA ARG A 59 29.10 -5.04 -14.58
C ARG A 59 29.61 -4.28 -13.36
N ALA A 60 28.76 -4.08 -12.35
CA ALA A 60 29.15 -3.53 -11.06
C ALA A 60 29.84 -4.55 -10.13
N GLY A 61 30.10 -5.77 -10.61
CA GLY A 61 30.77 -6.83 -9.85
C GLY A 61 29.88 -7.51 -8.81
N LEU A 62 28.56 -7.32 -8.87
CA LEU A 62 27.62 -7.94 -7.93
C LEU A 62 27.29 -9.36 -8.33
N ARG A 63 27.09 -10.21 -7.32
CA ARG A 63 26.36 -11.48 -7.51
C ARG A 63 24.91 -11.15 -7.86
N VAL A 64 24.38 -11.81 -8.89
CA VAL A 64 22.99 -11.62 -9.35
C VAL A 64 22.19 -12.90 -9.12
N PHE A 65 21.03 -12.76 -8.47
CA PHE A 65 20.02 -13.79 -8.31
C PHE A 65 18.87 -13.50 -9.26
N GLU A 66 18.46 -14.48 -10.06
CA GLU A 66 17.31 -14.33 -10.96
C GLU A 66 16.05 -14.76 -10.22
N CYS A 67 15.11 -13.83 -10.04
CA CYS A 67 13.79 -14.10 -9.48
C CYS A 67 12.78 -14.30 -10.62
N PRO A 68 11.99 -15.39 -10.62
CA PRO A 68 11.00 -15.64 -11.67
C PRO A 68 9.77 -14.74 -11.57
N LEU A 69 9.66 -13.93 -10.51
CA LEU A 69 8.55 -12.99 -10.32
C LEU A 69 8.65 -11.87 -11.36
N VAL A 70 7.56 -11.63 -12.09
CA VAL A 70 7.42 -10.40 -12.86
C VAL A 70 7.23 -9.25 -11.89
N LEU A 71 8.21 -8.37 -11.79
CA LEU A 71 8.23 -7.27 -10.82
C LEU A 71 9.05 -6.08 -11.34
N GLU A 72 8.65 -4.89 -10.92
CA GLU A 72 9.41 -3.67 -11.08
C GLU A 72 9.83 -3.12 -9.70
N GLY A 73 11.04 -2.59 -9.57
CA GLY A 73 11.53 -2.05 -8.28
C GLY A 73 10.68 -0.90 -7.74
N GLY A 74 9.95 -0.16 -8.59
CA GLY A 74 9.00 0.88 -8.16
C GLY A 74 7.68 0.33 -7.59
N ALA A 75 7.38 -0.97 -7.80
CA ALA A 75 6.20 -1.63 -7.24
C ALA A 75 6.38 -2.03 -5.77
N ILE A 76 7.58 -1.89 -5.22
CA ILE A 76 7.93 -2.25 -3.84
C ILE A 76 8.69 -1.14 -3.13
N HIS A 77 8.54 -1.00 -1.81
CA HIS A 77 9.37 -0.09 -1.00
C HIS A 77 9.72 -0.72 0.33
N SER A 78 11.01 -0.80 0.67
CA SER A 78 11.48 -1.42 1.93
C SER A 78 11.85 -0.38 2.98
N ASP A 79 11.69 -0.74 4.25
CA ASP A 79 12.25 -0.01 5.40
C ASP A 79 13.70 -0.40 5.72
N GLY A 80 14.22 -1.44 5.07
CA GLY A 80 15.53 -2.02 5.34
C GLY A 80 15.62 -2.85 6.63
N GLN A 81 14.50 -3.15 7.27
CA GLN A 81 14.40 -3.88 8.54
C GLN A 81 13.33 -4.96 8.51
N GLY A 82 13.12 -5.57 7.34
CA GLY A 82 12.24 -6.72 7.16
C GLY A 82 10.81 -6.38 6.72
N THR A 83 10.49 -5.09 6.48
CA THR A 83 9.16 -4.68 6.02
C THR A 83 9.19 -4.22 4.58
N LEU A 84 8.16 -4.60 3.83
CA LEU A 84 7.93 -4.16 2.47
C LEU A 84 6.53 -3.53 2.33
N LEU A 85 6.43 -2.39 1.68
CA LEU A 85 5.18 -1.80 1.19
C LEU A 85 4.99 -2.16 -0.27
N VAL A 86 3.76 -2.54 -0.62
CA VAL A 86 3.35 -2.92 -1.97
C VAL A 86 1.89 -2.51 -2.24
N THR A 87 1.42 -2.58 -3.49
CA THR A 87 0.00 -2.38 -3.84
C THR A 87 -0.62 -3.66 -4.42
N GLU A 88 -1.86 -3.95 -4.03
CA GLU A 88 -2.64 -5.05 -4.62
C GLU A 88 -2.91 -4.80 -6.10
N GLU A 89 -3.30 -3.57 -6.45
CA GLU A 89 -3.56 -3.12 -7.81
C GLU A 89 -2.42 -3.44 -8.78
N CYS A 90 -1.17 -3.41 -8.32
CA CYS A 90 -0.01 -3.74 -9.13
C CYS A 90 0.32 -5.23 -9.11
N LEU A 91 0.68 -5.80 -7.94
CA LEU A 91 1.27 -7.15 -7.92
C LEU A 91 0.26 -8.27 -8.20
N LEU A 92 -1.03 -8.03 -7.93
CA LEU A 92 -2.11 -8.97 -8.25
C LEU A 92 -2.74 -8.70 -9.62
N HIS A 93 -2.25 -7.70 -10.36
CA HIS A 93 -2.77 -7.42 -11.68
C HIS A 93 -2.60 -8.66 -12.59
N PRO A 94 -3.63 -9.09 -13.34
CA PRO A 94 -3.56 -10.29 -14.19
C PRO A 94 -2.44 -10.27 -15.24
N SER A 95 -1.97 -9.07 -15.61
CA SER A 95 -0.85 -8.90 -16.54
C SER A 95 0.54 -9.10 -15.94
N ARG A 96 0.66 -9.23 -14.60
CA ARG A 96 1.92 -9.54 -13.92
C ARG A 96 2.07 -11.04 -13.78
N ASN A 97 1.52 -11.61 -12.71
CA ASN A 97 1.75 -13.00 -12.32
C ASN A 97 0.41 -13.76 -12.21
N PRO A 98 -0.30 -14.05 -13.32
CA PRO A 98 -1.68 -14.55 -13.31
C PRO A 98 -1.90 -15.91 -12.61
N GLY A 99 -0.84 -16.62 -12.25
CA GLY A 99 -0.89 -17.87 -11.49
C GLY A 99 -0.48 -17.75 -10.02
N LEU A 100 -0.11 -16.56 -9.54
CA LEU A 100 0.33 -16.33 -8.17
C LEU A 100 -0.67 -15.45 -7.42
N GLY A 101 -1.24 -16.01 -6.34
CA GLY A 101 -1.96 -15.22 -5.32
C GLY A 101 -0.99 -14.47 -4.40
N LYS A 102 -1.54 -13.71 -3.45
CA LYS A 102 -0.76 -12.94 -2.46
C LYS A 102 0.29 -13.79 -1.76
N GLU A 103 -0.08 -14.98 -1.29
CA GLU A 103 0.80 -15.87 -0.54
C GLU A 103 2.00 -16.32 -1.36
N GLY A 104 1.79 -16.61 -2.65
CA GLY A 104 2.85 -17.01 -3.57
C GLY A 104 3.81 -15.87 -3.90
N ILE A 105 3.28 -14.66 -4.08
CA ILE A 105 4.08 -13.45 -4.27
C ILE A 105 4.88 -13.15 -3.02
N GLU A 106 4.26 -13.17 -1.85
CA GLU A 106 4.94 -12.95 -0.58
C GLU A 106 6.05 -13.98 -0.35
N ALA A 107 5.83 -15.26 -0.64
CA ALA A 107 6.86 -16.28 -0.51
C ALA A 107 8.12 -15.94 -1.33
N LEU A 108 7.95 -15.54 -2.60
CA LEU A 108 9.06 -15.12 -3.45
C LEU A 108 9.73 -13.83 -2.93
N LEU A 109 8.96 -12.86 -2.43
CA LEU A 109 9.52 -11.65 -1.84
C LEU A 109 10.33 -11.96 -0.58
N ARG A 110 9.85 -12.86 0.30
CA ARG A 110 10.58 -13.32 1.49
C ARG A 110 11.88 -14.02 1.09
N ASP A 111 11.82 -14.95 0.14
CA ASP A 111 12.98 -15.74 -0.30
C ASP A 111 14.08 -14.89 -0.95
N PHE A 112 13.70 -13.92 -1.78
CA PHE A 112 14.65 -13.11 -2.55
C PHE A 112 15.08 -11.82 -1.85
N LEU A 113 14.23 -11.23 -1.01
CA LEU A 113 14.52 -9.95 -0.33
C LEU A 113 14.80 -10.10 1.16
N GLY A 114 14.52 -11.25 1.76
CA GLY A 114 14.71 -11.47 3.20
C GLY A 114 13.78 -10.62 4.06
N VAL A 115 12.59 -10.28 3.55
CA VAL A 115 11.57 -9.56 4.32
C VAL A 115 10.75 -10.53 5.16
N ASP A 116 10.25 -10.08 6.30
CA ASP A 116 9.37 -10.84 7.18
C ASP A 116 7.90 -10.44 6.99
N ARG A 117 7.67 -9.15 6.72
CA ARG A 117 6.33 -8.55 6.64
C ARG A 117 6.12 -7.81 5.33
N VAL A 118 5.00 -8.08 4.68
CA VAL A 118 4.52 -7.36 3.50
C VAL A 118 3.23 -6.63 3.86
N LEU A 119 3.21 -5.32 3.61
CA LEU A 119 2.10 -4.43 3.85
C LEU A 119 1.46 -4.07 2.51
N TRP A 120 0.24 -4.57 2.31
CA TRP A 120 -0.51 -4.40 1.08
C TRP A 120 -1.41 -3.16 1.16
N LEU A 121 -1.11 -2.14 0.37
CA LEU A 121 -2.06 -1.08 0.06
C LEU A 121 -3.02 -1.57 -1.01
N TRP A 122 -4.29 -1.14 -0.94
CA TRP A 122 -5.29 -1.60 -1.90
C TRP A 122 -5.02 -1.07 -3.33
N LYS A 123 -4.65 0.21 -3.46
CA LYS A 123 -4.44 0.89 -4.76
C LYS A 123 -3.23 1.81 -4.76
N GLY A 124 -2.71 2.06 -5.97
CA GLY A 124 -1.69 3.08 -6.21
C GLY A 124 -2.28 4.47 -6.45
N LEU A 125 -1.45 5.37 -6.98
CA LEU A 125 -1.85 6.75 -7.25
C LEU A 125 -2.84 6.82 -8.43
N VAL A 126 -3.87 7.66 -8.30
CA VAL A 126 -4.82 7.92 -9.39
C VAL A 126 -4.11 8.52 -10.60
N GLY A 127 -4.37 7.94 -11.78
CA GLY A 127 -3.69 8.26 -13.05
C GLY A 127 -2.56 7.30 -13.41
N ASP A 128 -2.21 6.35 -12.54
CA ASP A 128 -1.16 5.34 -12.73
C ASP A 128 -1.70 3.94 -13.11
N GLU A 129 -3.03 3.82 -13.29
CA GLU A 129 -3.71 2.54 -13.52
C GLU A 129 -3.31 1.91 -14.86
N GLU A 130 -3.16 2.74 -15.90
CA GLU A 130 -2.84 2.29 -17.26
C GLU A 130 -1.32 2.17 -17.50
N GLY A 131 -0.54 2.97 -16.79
CA GLY A 131 0.92 2.98 -16.87
C GLY A 131 1.51 1.79 -16.15
N THR A 132 1.60 1.89 -14.82
CA THR A 132 2.29 0.89 -14.00
C THR A 132 1.34 -0.02 -13.23
N ASN A 133 0.02 0.16 -13.35
CA ASN A 133 -0.99 -0.52 -12.53
C ASN A 133 -0.88 -0.15 -11.06
N GLY A 134 -0.63 1.13 -10.78
CA GLY A 134 -0.65 1.67 -9.41
C GLY A 134 0.57 1.29 -8.59
N HIS A 135 1.77 1.68 -9.03
CA HIS A 135 2.99 1.46 -8.26
C HIS A 135 2.94 2.14 -6.87
N VAL A 136 3.59 1.49 -5.90
CA VAL A 136 3.67 2.00 -4.53
C VAL A 136 4.53 3.26 -4.44
N ASP A 137 5.57 3.41 -5.26
CA ASP A 137 6.50 4.56 -5.24
C ASP A 137 5.84 5.92 -5.56
N ASN A 138 4.65 5.90 -6.16
CA ASN A 138 3.83 7.08 -6.40
C ASN A 138 2.87 7.38 -5.24
N MET A 139 2.54 6.39 -4.41
CA MET A 139 1.52 6.46 -3.36
C MET A 139 2.11 6.52 -1.94
N ALA A 140 3.12 5.70 -1.65
CA ALA A 140 3.71 5.60 -0.32
C ALA A 140 5.20 5.23 -0.36
N ALA A 141 5.95 5.72 0.63
CA ALA A 141 7.37 5.44 0.77
C ALA A 141 7.79 5.38 2.23
N PHE A 142 8.78 4.56 2.59
CA PHE A 142 9.40 4.67 3.91
C PHE A 142 10.36 5.87 3.96
N ALA A 143 10.18 6.76 4.94
CA ALA A 143 11.17 7.80 5.24
C ALA A 143 12.32 7.24 6.08
N GLU A 144 11.95 6.37 7.03
CA GLU A 144 12.82 5.65 7.95
C GLU A 144 12.02 4.45 8.49
N PRO A 145 12.67 3.47 9.15
CA PRO A 145 11.96 2.37 9.78
C PRO A 145 10.85 2.85 10.73
N GLY A 146 9.63 2.35 10.53
CA GLY A 146 8.47 2.77 11.30
C GLY A 146 7.79 4.08 10.86
N THR A 147 8.30 4.79 9.83
CA THR A 147 7.67 6.03 9.32
C THR A 147 7.37 5.92 7.82
N VAL A 148 6.10 6.04 7.46
CA VAL A 148 5.59 6.00 6.09
C VAL A 148 5.15 7.39 5.64
N LEU A 149 5.57 7.77 4.44
CA LEU A 149 5.05 8.92 3.70
C LEU A 149 3.86 8.44 2.85
N LEU A 150 2.78 9.21 2.81
CA LEU A 150 1.58 8.91 2.02
C LEU A 150 1.17 10.12 1.19
N ALA A 151 0.97 9.92 -0.12
CA ALA A 151 0.45 10.94 -1.01
C ALA A 151 -0.99 11.26 -0.61
N TRP A 152 -1.31 12.55 -0.49
CA TRP A 152 -2.60 12.98 0.05
C TRP A 152 -3.08 14.27 -0.62
N SER A 153 -4.36 14.31 -1.01
CA SER A 153 -5.00 15.54 -1.46
C SER A 153 -5.98 16.04 -0.39
N ASP A 154 -5.94 17.34 -0.07
CA ASP A 154 -6.96 17.99 0.79
C ASP A 154 -8.12 18.57 -0.04
N ASP A 155 -8.10 18.43 -1.37
CA ASP A 155 -9.17 18.90 -2.25
C ASP A 155 -10.36 17.93 -2.19
N PRO A 156 -11.56 18.39 -1.76
CA PRO A 156 -12.77 17.60 -1.66
C PRO A 156 -13.34 17.11 -3.02
N ASN A 157 -12.68 17.43 -4.15
CA ASN A 157 -13.04 16.93 -5.47
C ASN A 157 -11.97 16.07 -6.12
N ASP A 158 -10.82 15.85 -5.45
CA ASP A 158 -9.78 14.97 -5.96
C ASP A 158 -10.07 13.51 -5.58
N PRO A 159 -10.07 12.56 -6.53
CA PRO A 159 -10.14 11.13 -6.26
C PRO A 159 -9.10 10.57 -5.26
N LEU A 160 -8.00 11.27 -5.01
CA LEU A 160 -6.99 10.91 -4.00
C LEU A 160 -7.36 11.31 -2.56
N HIS A 161 -8.45 12.05 -2.38
CA HIS A 161 -9.00 12.34 -1.06
C HIS A 161 -10.02 11.25 -0.72
N GLU A 162 -9.90 10.61 0.45
CA GLU A 162 -10.80 9.50 0.82
C GLU A 162 -12.17 10.01 1.31
N TYR A 163 -13.26 9.46 0.74
CA TYR A 163 -14.64 9.76 1.10
C TYR A 163 -15.47 8.51 1.40
N ASP A 164 -16.53 8.67 2.20
CA ASP A 164 -17.70 7.80 2.09
C ASP A 164 -18.43 8.01 0.74
N ALA A 165 -19.42 7.16 0.43
CA ALA A 165 -20.14 7.16 -0.84
C ALA A 165 -21.07 8.38 -1.03
N ALA A 166 -21.24 9.20 0.01
CA ALA A 166 -21.90 10.49 -0.10
C ALA A 166 -20.90 11.65 -0.31
N GLY A 167 -19.61 11.35 -0.54
CA GLY A 167 -18.58 12.36 -0.78
C GLY A 167 -18.11 13.09 0.47
N ARG A 168 -18.26 12.51 1.67
CA ARG A 168 -17.83 13.12 2.94
C ARG A 168 -16.51 12.55 3.41
N CYS A 169 -15.62 13.42 3.89
CA CYS A 169 -14.31 13.05 4.47
C CYS A 169 -14.47 12.10 5.66
N LEU A 170 -13.72 10.98 5.69
CA LEU A 170 -13.75 10.02 6.79
C LEU A 170 -12.93 10.50 8.00
N ARG A 171 -13.62 10.85 9.10
CA ARG A 171 -13.02 11.15 10.41
C ARG A 171 -13.04 9.90 11.30
N VAL A 172 -11.87 9.45 11.74
CA VAL A 172 -11.79 8.33 12.70
C VAL A 172 -11.72 8.86 14.14
N ILE A 173 -12.65 8.43 14.99
CA ILE A 173 -12.66 8.69 16.43
C ILE A 173 -12.31 7.39 17.15
N LYS A 174 -11.26 7.44 17.99
CA LYS A 174 -10.86 6.29 18.82
C LYS A 174 -11.78 6.16 20.02
N VAL A 175 -12.30 4.96 20.23
CA VAL A 175 -13.07 4.59 21.41
C VAL A 175 -12.24 3.58 22.20
N PRO A 176 -11.85 3.87 23.45
CA PRO A 176 -11.00 2.96 24.22
C PRO A 176 -11.72 1.63 24.48
N SER A 177 -11.03 0.51 24.38
CA SER A 177 -11.51 -0.79 24.82
C SER A 177 -11.24 -0.98 26.32
N PRO A 178 -11.94 -1.91 27.00
CA PRO A 178 -11.65 -2.23 28.40
C PRO A 178 -10.17 -2.56 28.61
N SER A 179 -9.52 -1.85 29.54
CA SER A 179 -8.12 -2.06 29.94
C SER A 179 -8.05 -2.21 31.47
N PRO A 180 -7.52 -3.32 32.01
CA PRO A 180 -6.97 -4.47 31.29
C PRO A 180 -8.04 -5.28 30.52
N PRO A 181 -7.66 -6.11 29.52
CA PRO A 181 -8.59 -6.92 28.76
C PRO A 181 -9.45 -7.83 29.66
N LEU A 182 -10.70 -8.06 29.25
CA LEU A 182 -11.64 -8.88 30.01
C LEU A 182 -11.42 -10.37 29.70
N PHE A 183 -11.33 -11.16 30.76
CA PHE A 183 -11.22 -12.61 30.71
C PHE A 183 -12.31 -13.25 31.56
N MET A 184 -12.86 -14.36 31.07
CA MET A 184 -13.82 -15.20 31.78
C MET A 184 -13.22 -15.68 33.11
N THR A 185 -13.76 -15.22 34.23
CA THR A 185 -13.26 -15.59 35.55
C THR A 185 -13.75 -16.97 35.98
N TYR A 186 -13.09 -17.55 36.98
CA TYR A 186 -13.53 -18.82 37.58
C TYR A 186 -14.97 -18.75 38.09
N ARG A 187 -15.37 -17.61 38.65
CA ARG A 187 -16.73 -17.44 39.16
C ARG A 187 -17.73 -17.39 38.02
N GLU A 188 -17.46 -16.60 36.98
CA GLU A 188 -18.36 -16.43 35.84
C GLU A 188 -18.56 -17.72 35.03
N ALA A 189 -17.50 -18.51 34.84
CA ALA A 189 -17.58 -19.81 34.16
C ALA A 189 -18.39 -20.85 34.95
N ASN A 190 -18.60 -20.65 36.26
CA ASN A 190 -19.25 -21.61 37.16
C ASN A 190 -20.54 -21.07 37.82
N CYS A 191 -21.07 -19.94 37.35
CA CYS A 191 -22.36 -19.42 37.80
C CYS A 191 -23.54 -20.21 37.20
N ASP A 192 -24.62 -20.38 37.97
CA ASP A 192 -25.73 -21.30 37.67
C ASP A 192 -26.61 -20.83 36.49
N ARG A 193 -26.60 -21.63 35.40
CA ARG A 193 -27.53 -21.78 34.26
C ARG A 193 -27.81 -20.58 33.33
N ALA A 194 -27.73 -20.89 32.02
CA ALA A 194 -28.10 -20.11 30.83
C ALA A 194 -27.21 -18.91 30.44
N ALA A 195 -26.57 -18.19 31.37
CA ALA A 195 -25.81 -16.98 31.04
C ALA A 195 -24.35 -17.23 30.58
N ALA A 196 -23.79 -18.43 30.81
CA ALA A 196 -22.39 -18.76 30.54
C ALA A 196 -22.17 -19.71 29.34
N SER A 197 -23.15 -19.84 28.44
CA SER A 197 -22.99 -20.59 27.19
C SER A 197 -23.13 -19.67 25.98
N LEU A 198 -22.01 -19.35 25.33
CA LEU A 198 -21.98 -18.66 24.03
C LEU A 198 -22.23 -19.62 22.87
N PHE A 199 -21.94 -20.92 23.07
CA PHE A 199 -22.06 -21.99 22.08
C PHE A 199 -23.06 -23.02 22.59
N ALA A 200 -23.80 -23.68 21.70
CA ALA A 200 -24.94 -24.58 21.96
C ALA A 200 -24.79 -25.54 23.18
N GLY A 201 -24.97 -25.00 24.39
CA GLY A 201 -24.81 -25.70 25.67
C GLY A 201 -23.38 -25.86 26.21
N THR A 202 -22.35 -25.29 25.58
CA THR A 202 -20.95 -25.40 26.04
C THR A 202 -20.58 -24.22 26.93
N ALA A 203 -20.04 -24.51 28.13
CA ALA A 203 -19.54 -23.50 29.04
C ALA A 203 -18.27 -22.83 28.48
N VAL A 204 -18.19 -21.50 28.62
CA VAL A 204 -17.00 -20.74 28.22
C VAL A 204 -15.85 -21.04 29.22
N PRO A 205 -14.64 -21.43 28.75
CA PRO A 205 -13.54 -21.76 29.65
C PRO A 205 -13.08 -20.59 30.53
N VAL A 206 -12.61 -20.90 31.74
CA VAL A 206 -11.91 -19.93 32.59
C VAL A 206 -10.65 -19.45 31.87
N GLY A 207 -10.42 -18.14 31.85
CA GLY A 207 -9.32 -17.51 31.12
C GLY A 207 -9.60 -17.26 29.65
N TRP A 208 -10.80 -17.58 29.15
CA TRP A 208 -11.22 -17.20 27.79
C TRP A 208 -11.32 -15.68 27.66
N ARG A 209 -10.74 -15.09 26.62
CA ARG A 209 -10.83 -13.64 26.38
C ARG A 209 -12.20 -13.28 25.84
N LEU A 210 -12.85 -12.31 26.46
CA LEU A 210 -14.16 -11.83 26.02
C LEU A 210 -13.99 -10.69 25.01
N ALA A 211 -14.68 -10.80 23.86
CA ALA A 211 -14.85 -9.69 22.95
C ALA A 211 -15.74 -8.64 23.62
N GLY A 212 -15.21 -7.45 23.87
CA GLY A 212 -15.90 -6.38 24.57
C GLY A 212 -15.44 -5.01 24.10
N SER A 213 -16.39 -4.20 23.62
CA SER A 213 -16.15 -2.84 23.17
C SER A 213 -17.29 -1.92 23.63
N TYR A 214 -17.01 -0.63 23.83
CA TYR A 214 -18.06 0.34 24.13
C TYR A 214 -18.86 0.77 22.88
N LEU A 215 -18.54 0.22 21.69
CA LEU A 215 -19.19 0.58 20.43
C LEU A 215 -20.63 0.07 20.33
N ASN A 216 -20.92 -1.11 20.89
CA ASN A 216 -22.26 -1.71 20.87
C ASN A 216 -23.35 -0.86 21.55
N HIS A 217 -22.96 0.13 22.36
CA HIS A 217 -23.89 1.05 23.03
C HIS A 217 -24.18 2.33 22.23
N TYR A 218 -23.47 2.59 21.13
CA TYR A 218 -23.68 3.74 20.26
C TYR A 218 -24.65 3.42 19.12
N VAL A 219 -25.93 3.22 19.45
CA VAL A 219 -27.01 3.32 18.44
C VAL A 219 -27.60 4.73 18.56
N VAL A 220 -27.22 5.62 17.65
CA VAL A 220 -27.77 6.98 17.60
C VAL A 220 -29.24 6.90 17.19
N ASN A 221 -30.11 7.61 17.93
CA ASN A 221 -31.55 7.70 17.73
C ASN A 221 -31.99 7.81 16.25
N GLY A 222 -32.63 6.75 15.73
CA GLY A 222 -33.47 6.82 14.54
C GLY A 222 -32.96 6.09 13.30
N GLY A 223 -33.26 4.79 13.21
CA GLY A 223 -33.24 4.02 11.97
C GLY A 223 -31.86 3.56 11.48
N VAL A 224 -31.77 2.30 11.06
CA VAL A 224 -30.63 1.81 10.26
C VAL A 224 -30.73 2.51 8.90
N VAL A 225 -30.06 3.67 8.77
CA VAL A 225 -29.77 4.23 7.45
C VAL A 225 -28.63 3.38 6.92
N VAL A 226 -28.91 2.47 5.99
CA VAL A 226 -27.84 1.84 5.21
C VAL A 226 -27.15 2.99 4.49
N PRO A 227 -25.93 3.41 4.87
CA PRO A 227 -25.28 4.44 4.10
C PRO A 227 -24.92 3.81 2.76
N HIS A 228 -24.86 4.62 1.71
CA HIS A 228 -24.23 4.23 0.44
C HIS A 228 -22.82 3.60 0.64
N THR A 229 -22.22 3.70 1.85
CA THR A 229 -21.02 2.98 2.29
C THR A 229 -21.28 2.01 3.43
N LEU A 230 -20.74 0.80 3.32
CA LEU A 230 -20.74 -0.22 4.36
C LEU A 230 -19.33 -0.48 4.88
N LEU A 231 -19.18 -0.66 6.19
CA LEU A 231 -17.96 -1.20 6.80
C LEU A 231 -18.17 -2.69 7.05
N VAL A 232 -17.19 -3.51 6.68
CA VAL A 232 -17.23 -4.97 6.85
C VAL A 232 -15.84 -5.48 7.24
N THR A 233 -15.76 -6.70 7.75
CA THR A 233 -14.48 -7.39 7.98
C THR A 233 -14.31 -8.54 6.99
N GLU A 234 -13.09 -8.72 6.49
CA GLU A 234 -12.73 -9.86 5.62
C GLU A 234 -12.87 -11.17 6.37
N GLU A 235 -12.39 -11.24 7.61
CA GLU A 235 -12.51 -12.42 8.47
C GLU A 235 -13.96 -12.92 8.57
N CYS A 236 -14.94 -12.02 8.59
CA CYS A 236 -16.35 -12.38 8.64
C CYS A 236 -16.87 -12.77 7.27
N LEU A 237 -16.83 -11.84 6.30
CA LEU A 237 -17.57 -12.05 5.06
C LEU A 237 -16.90 -13.05 4.12
N LEU A 238 -15.58 -13.24 4.21
CA LEU A 238 -14.87 -14.27 3.46
C LEU A 238 -14.74 -15.59 4.25
N HIS A 239 -15.29 -15.68 5.46
CA HIS A 239 -15.22 -16.92 6.22
C HIS A 239 -15.90 -18.06 5.44
N PRO A 240 -15.27 -19.26 5.33
CA PRO A 240 -15.83 -20.37 4.55
C PRO A 240 -17.23 -20.82 4.99
N SER A 241 -17.61 -20.58 6.25
CA SER A 241 -18.95 -20.91 6.77
C SER A 241 -20.02 -19.86 6.47
N ARG A 242 -19.65 -18.68 5.96
CA ARG A 242 -20.56 -17.55 5.74
C ARG A 242 -20.99 -17.46 4.28
N ASN A 243 -20.03 -17.20 3.39
CA ASN A 243 -20.27 -16.98 1.96
C ASN A 243 -19.41 -17.93 1.11
N PRO A 244 -19.63 -19.26 1.19
CA PRO A 244 -18.79 -20.23 0.51
C PRO A 244 -18.77 -20.01 -1.00
N GLY A 245 -17.56 -19.90 -1.56
CA GLY A 245 -17.35 -19.75 -3.00
C GLY A 245 -17.47 -18.32 -3.53
N LEU A 246 -17.70 -17.33 -2.67
CA LEU A 246 -17.74 -15.92 -3.07
C LEU A 246 -16.47 -15.20 -2.62
N GLY A 247 -15.77 -14.57 -3.58
CA GLY A 247 -14.74 -13.59 -3.30
C GLY A 247 -15.33 -12.20 -3.00
N LYS A 248 -14.48 -11.24 -2.64
CA LYS A 248 -14.90 -9.87 -2.29
C LYS A 248 -15.82 -9.24 -3.35
N GLU A 249 -15.46 -9.35 -4.62
CA GLU A 249 -16.23 -8.80 -5.74
C GLU A 249 -17.66 -9.36 -5.81
N GLY A 250 -17.81 -10.67 -5.59
CA GLY A 250 -19.12 -11.34 -5.56
C GLY A 250 -19.95 -10.90 -4.36
N ILE A 251 -19.32 -10.71 -3.20
CA ILE A 251 -19.98 -10.21 -2.00
C ILE A 251 -20.38 -8.74 -2.18
N GLU A 252 -19.52 -7.89 -2.73
CA GLU A 252 -19.82 -6.49 -3.03
C GLU A 252 -20.97 -6.35 -4.03
N ALA A 253 -21.03 -7.21 -5.06
CA ALA A 253 -22.14 -7.25 -5.98
C ALA A 253 -23.47 -7.56 -5.27
N LEU A 254 -23.49 -8.55 -4.37
CA LEU A 254 -24.67 -8.86 -3.57
C LEU A 254 -25.05 -7.72 -2.62
N LEU A 255 -24.08 -7.11 -1.94
CA LEU A 255 -24.34 -5.99 -1.03
C LEU A 255 -24.89 -4.78 -1.79
N ARG A 256 -24.40 -4.54 -3.01
CA ARG A 256 -24.93 -3.50 -3.90
C ARG A 256 -26.37 -3.81 -4.32
N ASP A 257 -26.63 -5.02 -4.79
CA ASP A 257 -27.93 -5.41 -5.33
C ASP A 257 -29.02 -5.47 -4.25
N PHE A 258 -28.69 -5.99 -3.07
CA PHE A 258 -29.67 -6.22 -2.00
C PHE A 258 -29.80 -5.06 -1.01
N LEU A 259 -28.72 -4.35 -0.72
CA LEU A 259 -28.71 -3.28 0.29
C LEU A 259 -28.52 -1.89 -0.31
N GLY A 260 -28.31 -1.77 -1.63
CA GLY A 260 -28.03 -0.49 -2.29
C GLY A 260 -26.68 0.11 -1.91
N VAL A 261 -25.74 -0.72 -1.44
CA VAL A 261 -24.41 -0.26 -1.03
C VAL A 261 -23.57 0.07 -2.27
N GLU A 262 -23.13 1.31 -2.39
CA GLU A 262 -22.29 1.76 -3.50
C GLU A 262 -20.80 1.53 -3.23
N ARG A 263 -20.41 1.52 -1.95
CA ARG A 263 -19.02 1.35 -1.51
C ARG A 263 -18.91 0.43 -0.30
N VAL A 264 -17.97 -0.50 -0.32
CA VAL A 264 -17.65 -1.36 0.83
C VAL A 264 -16.24 -1.05 1.29
N LEU A 265 -16.08 -0.73 2.56
CA LEU A 265 -14.81 -0.52 3.24
C LEU A 265 -14.47 -1.81 4.01
N TRP A 266 -13.43 -2.50 3.56
CA TRP A 266 -12.99 -3.76 4.13
C TRP A 266 -11.95 -3.54 5.22
N LEU A 267 -12.27 -3.95 6.43
CA LEU A 267 -11.32 -4.15 7.51
C LEU A 267 -10.79 -5.57 7.43
N TRP A 268 -9.52 -5.78 7.78
CA TRP A 268 -8.87 -7.09 7.61
C TRP A 268 -9.43 -8.15 8.59
N LYS A 269 -9.53 -7.82 9.88
CA LYS A 269 -9.88 -8.78 10.93
C LYS A 269 -10.91 -8.17 11.89
N GLY A 270 -11.75 -8.97 12.54
CA GLY A 270 -12.62 -8.49 13.61
C GLY A 270 -11.93 -8.41 14.97
N MET A 271 -12.72 -8.20 16.01
CA MET A 271 -12.22 -8.12 17.39
C MET A 271 -11.65 -9.46 17.86
N VAL A 272 -10.47 -9.44 18.48
CA VAL A 272 -9.85 -10.66 19.03
C VAL A 272 -10.65 -11.18 20.22
N GLY A 273 -10.94 -12.49 20.20
CA GLY A 273 -11.93 -13.15 21.07
C GLY A 273 -13.27 -13.41 20.38
N ASP A 274 -13.45 -12.92 19.14
CA ASP A 274 -14.68 -13.05 18.35
C ASP A 274 -14.51 -13.99 17.13
N GLU A 275 -13.33 -14.62 16.99
CA GLU A 275 -12.99 -15.47 15.83
C GLU A 275 -13.85 -16.75 15.76
N GLU A 276 -14.08 -17.38 16.92
CA GLU A 276 -14.86 -18.62 17.01
C GLU A 276 -16.37 -18.37 17.19
N GLY A 277 -16.76 -17.15 17.57
CA GLY A 277 -18.14 -16.76 17.83
C GLY A 277 -18.84 -16.22 16.58
N THR A 278 -18.38 -15.06 16.10
CA THR A 278 -18.99 -14.38 14.95
C THR A 278 -18.13 -14.42 13.68
N ASN A 279 -16.92 -14.97 13.76
CA ASN A 279 -15.90 -14.89 12.71
C ASN A 279 -15.44 -13.44 12.50
N GLY A 280 -15.27 -12.69 13.60
CA GLY A 280 -14.72 -11.35 13.57
C GLY A 280 -15.68 -10.32 12.98
N HIS A 281 -16.92 -10.26 13.46
CA HIS A 281 -17.86 -9.22 13.06
C HIS A 281 -17.31 -7.80 13.26
N VAL A 282 -17.76 -6.89 12.38
CA VAL A 282 -17.31 -5.49 12.35
C VAL A 282 -17.92 -4.64 13.47
N ASP A 283 -19.11 -4.97 13.97
CA ASP A 283 -19.88 -4.18 14.94
C ASP A 283 -19.14 -3.96 16.27
N ASN A 284 -18.41 -4.98 16.73
CA ASN A 284 -17.57 -4.89 17.91
C ASN A 284 -16.30 -4.03 17.69
N MET A 285 -15.88 -3.84 16.44
CA MET A 285 -14.61 -3.20 16.07
C MET A 285 -14.77 -1.77 15.57
N ALA A 286 -15.77 -1.51 14.71
CA ALA A 286 -15.97 -0.24 14.06
C ALA A 286 -17.45 0.03 13.82
N ALA A 287 -17.87 1.28 13.99
CA ALA A 287 -19.23 1.72 13.71
C ALA A 287 -19.22 3.13 13.12
N PHE A 288 -20.18 3.46 12.26
CA PHE A 288 -20.40 4.86 11.89
C PHE A 288 -21.09 5.59 13.05
N ALA A 289 -20.47 6.66 13.58
CA ALA A 289 -21.13 7.58 14.52
C ALA A 289 -22.09 8.52 13.80
N GLU A 290 -21.71 8.92 12.60
CA GLU A 290 -22.47 9.74 11.66
C GLU A 290 -21.88 9.53 10.26
N PRO A 291 -22.63 9.83 9.19
CA PRO A 291 -22.05 10.35 7.94
C PRO A 291 -20.58 10.81 7.99
N GLY A 292 -19.67 10.07 7.34
CA GLY A 292 -18.26 10.45 7.28
C GLY A 292 -17.47 10.33 8.59
N THR A 293 -18.02 9.80 9.69
CA THR A 293 -17.27 9.59 10.94
C THR A 293 -17.36 8.14 11.41
N VAL A 294 -16.20 7.49 11.54
CA VAL A 294 -16.07 6.10 12.00
C VAL A 294 -15.53 6.08 13.42
N LEU A 295 -16.24 5.41 14.32
CA LEU A 295 -15.73 5.01 15.63
C LEU A 295 -14.94 3.71 15.47
N LEU A 296 -13.76 3.63 16.08
CA LEU A 296 -12.92 2.43 16.06
C LEU A 296 -12.52 2.04 17.49
N ALA A 297 -12.75 0.79 17.87
CA ALA A 297 -12.34 0.22 19.14
C ALA A 297 -10.81 0.17 19.21
N TRP A 298 -10.22 0.63 20.33
CA TRP A 298 -8.78 0.90 20.42
C TRP A 298 -8.22 0.53 21.80
N SER A 299 -7.02 -0.07 21.85
CA SER A 299 -6.27 -0.29 23.11
C SER A 299 -4.90 0.39 23.07
N ASP A 300 -4.57 1.13 24.14
CA ASP A 300 -3.24 1.73 24.34
C ASP A 300 -2.24 0.75 24.99
N ASP A 301 -2.69 -0.44 25.39
CA ASP A 301 -1.81 -1.51 25.90
C ASP A 301 -1.13 -2.22 24.72
N PRO A 302 0.21 -2.17 24.60
CA PRO A 302 0.93 -2.82 23.50
C PRO A 302 0.83 -4.35 23.51
N ASN A 303 0.36 -4.96 24.61
CA ASN A 303 0.14 -6.41 24.71
C ASN A 303 -1.30 -6.82 24.40
N ASP A 304 -2.19 -5.87 24.09
CA ASP A 304 -3.57 -6.14 23.71
C ASP A 304 -3.67 -6.31 22.19
N PRO A 305 -4.18 -7.43 21.66
CA PRO A 305 -4.39 -7.60 20.22
C PRO A 305 -5.27 -6.55 19.51
N LEU A 306 -6.06 -5.74 20.23
CA LEU A 306 -6.77 -4.57 19.66
C LEU A 306 -5.85 -3.37 19.42
N HIS A 307 -4.62 -3.42 19.94
CA HIS A 307 -3.52 -2.54 19.54
C HIS A 307 -3.15 -2.77 18.06
N GLU A 308 -3.10 -4.02 17.60
CA GLU A 308 -2.72 -4.41 16.23
C GLU A 308 -3.79 -4.10 15.17
N ALA A 309 -5.08 -4.21 15.51
CA ALA A 309 -6.17 -4.12 14.55
C ALA A 309 -6.43 -2.71 13.97
N ALA A 310 -5.82 -1.67 14.56
CA ALA A 310 -6.07 -0.27 14.24
C ALA A 310 -4.82 0.51 13.76
N GLY A 311 -3.68 -0.16 13.65
CA GLY A 311 -2.43 0.42 13.15
C GLY A 311 -1.69 -0.59 12.30
N GLN A 312 -1.10 -0.15 11.19
CA GLN A 312 -0.10 -0.97 10.52
C GLN A 312 1.18 -0.94 11.37
N TYR A 313 1.81 -2.09 11.55
CA TYR A 313 3.08 -2.26 12.25
C TYR A 313 4.12 -2.76 11.26
N ASP A 314 5.38 -2.40 11.47
CA ASP A 314 6.49 -2.96 10.71
C ASP A 314 6.93 -4.34 11.25
N ALA A 315 7.89 -4.97 10.59
CA ALA A 315 8.42 -6.28 10.98
C ALA A 315 9.08 -6.28 12.37
N ALA A 316 9.53 -5.12 12.86
CA ALA A 316 10.07 -4.96 14.21
C ALA A 316 8.99 -4.68 15.27
N GLY A 317 7.71 -4.71 14.89
CA GLY A 317 6.58 -4.44 15.79
C GLY A 317 6.42 -2.96 16.15
N ARG A 318 7.03 -2.03 15.41
CA ARG A 318 6.82 -0.59 15.62
C ARG A 318 5.55 -0.15 14.92
N ARG A 319 4.76 0.69 15.60
CA ARG A 319 3.60 1.33 14.99
C ARG A 319 4.05 2.28 13.89
N LEU A 320 3.45 2.17 12.71
CA LEU A 320 3.75 3.08 11.61
C LEU A 320 3.27 4.50 11.93
N ARG A 321 4.19 5.45 11.87
CA ARG A 321 3.89 6.88 11.81
C ARG A 321 3.63 7.25 10.35
N VAL A 322 2.44 7.75 10.05
CA VAL A 322 2.11 8.23 8.69
C VAL A 322 2.31 9.74 8.63
N ILE A 323 3.14 10.19 7.69
CA ILE A 323 3.32 11.60 7.33
C ILE A 323 2.63 11.82 5.99
N LYS A 324 1.65 12.70 5.97
CA LYS A 324 0.98 13.11 4.72
C LYS A 324 1.91 14.03 3.93
N VAL A 325 2.11 13.71 2.66
CA VAL A 325 2.79 14.56 1.68
C VAL A 325 1.72 15.02 0.69
N PRO A 326 1.56 16.34 0.45
CA PRO A 326 0.51 16.83 -0.43
C PRO A 326 0.67 16.25 -1.83
N SER A 327 -0.40 15.92 -2.53
CA SER A 327 -0.37 15.68 -3.96
C SER A 327 -0.29 17.01 -4.72
N PRO A 328 0.18 17.03 -5.97
CA PRO A 328 0.19 18.25 -6.78
C PRO A 328 -1.22 18.86 -6.87
N SER A 329 -1.34 20.13 -6.47
CA SER A 329 -2.62 20.84 -6.43
C SER A 329 -2.50 22.18 -7.18
N PRO A 330 -3.36 22.45 -8.18
CA PRO A 330 -4.41 21.56 -8.70
C PRO A 330 -3.83 20.30 -9.38
N PRO A 331 -4.62 19.22 -9.55
CA PRO A 331 -4.16 18.01 -10.21
C PRO A 331 -3.59 18.27 -11.60
N LEU A 332 -2.62 17.45 -12.00
CA LEU A 332 -1.87 17.61 -13.23
C LEU A 332 -2.60 16.92 -14.38
N PHE A 333 -2.80 17.66 -15.48
CA PHE A 333 -3.40 17.13 -16.70
C PHE A 333 -2.52 17.42 -17.91
N MET A 334 -2.59 16.54 -18.90
CA MET A 334 -1.97 16.68 -20.21
C MET A 334 -2.58 17.89 -20.94
N THR A 335 -1.75 18.89 -21.27
CA THR A 335 -2.22 20.10 -21.98
C THR A 335 -2.31 19.89 -23.49
N TYR A 336 -3.00 20.80 -24.18
CA TYR A 336 -3.04 20.80 -25.65
C TYR A 336 -1.65 20.84 -26.27
N ARG A 337 -0.75 21.67 -25.72
CA ARG A 337 0.61 21.79 -26.25
C ARG A 337 1.39 20.50 -26.06
N GLU A 338 1.33 19.90 -24.87
CA GLU A 338 2.07 18.67 -24.56
C GLU A 338 1.58 17.48 -25.40
N ALA A 339 0.27 17.36 -25.63
CA ALA A 339 -0.28 16.31 -26.49
C ALA A 339 0.03 16.48 -27.99
N ASN A 340 0.39 17.69 -28.44
CA ASN A 340 0.56 18.03 -29.87
C ASN A 340 1.97 18.53 -30.22
N CYS A 341 2.95 18.45 -29.30
CA CYS A 341 4.33 18.76 -29.60
C CYS A 341 4.94 17.67 -30.49
N ASP A 342 5.62 18.08 -31.55
CA ASP A 342 6.24 17.19 -32.54
C ASP A 342 7.40 16.40 -31.91
N ARG A 343 7.43 15.08 -32.16
CA ARG A 343 8.38 14.02 -31.73
C ARG A 343 7.88 13.11 -30.61
N ALA A 344 8.27 11.84 -30.74
CA ALA A 344 8.23 10.66 -29.87
C ALA A 344 8.20 10.82 -28.32
N ALA A 345 8.32 12.03 -27.75
CA ALA A 345 8.26 12.32 -26.33
C ALA A 345 6.83 12.46 -25.75
N ALA A 346 5.80 12.68 -26.58
CA ALA A 346 4.40 12.80 -26.13
C ALA A 346 3.62 11.47 -26.10
N SER A 347 4.32 10.35 -26.31
CA SER A 347 3.74 9.01 -26.43
C SER A 347 4.07 8.21 -25.18
N LEU A 348 3.24 8.31 -24.14
CA LEU A 348 3.35 7.45 -22.96
C LEU A 348 3.16 5.98 -23.37
N PHE A 349 2.37 5.74 -24.42
CA PHE A 349 2.11 4.43 -24.99
C PHE A 349 2.68 4.31 -26.40
N ALA A 350 3.24 3.15 -26.76
CA ALA A 350 3.81 2.85 -28.06
C ALA A 350 2.88 3.25 -29.21
N GLY A 351 3.21 4.34 -29.89
CA GLY A 351 2.48 4.83 -31.07
C GLY A 351 1.13 5.50 -30.79
N THR A 352 0.79 5.77 -29.53
CA THR A 352 -0.47 6.45 -29.17
C THR A 352 -0.18 7.74 -28.40
N ALA A 353 -0.67 8.87 -28.92
CA ALA A 353 -0.63 10.14 -28.23
C ALA A 353 -1.50 10.09 -26.96
N VAL A 354 -1.00 10.63 -25.85
CA VAL A 354 -1.81 10.81 -24.64
C VAL A 354 -2.83 11.93 -24.91
N PRO A 355 -4.14 11.70 -24.67
CA PRO A 355 -5.15 12.70 -25.00
C PRO A 355 -5.04 13.93 -24.11
N VAL A 356 -5.44 15.09 -24.65
CA VAL A 356 -5.59 16.32 -23.87
C VAL A 356 -6.57 16.08 -22.74
N GLY A 357 -6.23 16.54 -21.53
CA GLY A 357 -7.04 16.34 -20.33
C GLY A 357 -6.82 14.99 -19.65
N TRP A 358 -5.91 14.13 -20.13
CA TRP A 358 -5.49 12.94 -19.40
C TRP A 358 -4.85 13.32 -18.06
N ARG A 359 -5.25 12.68 -16.97
CA ARG A 359 -4.67 12.92 -15.64
C ARG A 359 -3.28 12.28 -15.57
N LEU A 360 -2.27 13.07 -15.23
CA LEU A 360 -0.90 12.60 -15.07
C LEU A 360 -0.68 12.09 -13.64
N ALA A 361 0.03 10.97 -13.50
CA ALA A 361 0.43 10.37 -12.22
C ALA A 361 1.56 11.15 -11.52
N GLY A 362 1.39 12.46 -11.37
CA GLY A 362 2.39 13.31 -10.73
C GLY A 362 2.37 13.13 -9.21
N SER A 363 3.49 12.71 -8.64
CA SER A 363 3.66 12.55 -7.20
C SER A 363 5.00 13.11 -6.74
N TYR A 364 5.00 13.83 -5.62
CA TYR A 364 6.24 14.23 -4.95
C TYR A 364 6.91 13.07 -4.21
N LEU A 365 6.18 11.96 -3.97
CA LEU A 365 6.75 10.73 -3.40
C LEU A 365 7.60 9.95 -4.39
N ASN A 366 7.51 10.28 -5.68
CA ASN A 366 8.44 9.79 -6.69
C ASN A 366 9.81 10.52 -6.59
N HIS A 367 10.28 10.77 -5.35
CA HIS A 367 11.55 11.38 -5.00
C HIS A 367 12.64 10.32 -4.86
N TYR A 368 13.90 10.76 -4.92
CA TYR A 368 15.05 9.87 -4.75
C TYR A 368 15.88 10.29 -3.54
N VAL A 369 16.13 9.34 -2.64
CA VAL A 369 16.93 9.54 -1.44
C VAL A 369 18.38 9.14 -1.72
N VAL A 370 19.29 10.09 -1.56
CA VAL A 370 20.74 9.86 -1.57
C VAL A 370 21.30 10.05 -0.16
N ASN A 371 22.58 9.70 0.04
CA ASN A 371 23.21 9.71 1.36
C ASN A 371 22.92 10.99 2.17
N GLY A 372 23.27 12.16 1.61
CA GLY A 372 23.12 13.46 2.27
C GLY A 372 21.95 14.31 1.76
N GLY A 373 21.07 13.77 0.92
CA GLY A 373 20.07 14.59 0.22
C GLY A 373 18.84 13.84 -0.27
N VAL A 374 17.83 14.59 -0.68
CA VAL A 374 16.58 14.08 -1.22
C VAL A 374 16.24 14.92 -2.45
N VAL A 375 16.11 14.27 -3.61
CA VAL A 375 15.79 14.94 -4.88
C VAL A 375 14.30 14.77 -5.15
N VAL A 376 13.56 15.87 -5.14
CA VAL A 376 12.10 15.89 -5.16
C VAL A 376 11.60 16.44 -6.49
N PRO A 377 10.63 15.79 -7.17
CA PRO A 377 9.98 16.35 -8.34
C PRO A 377 9.35 17.72 -8.04
N GLN A 378 9.37 18.64 -9.00
CA GLN A 378 8.66 19.92 -8.94
C GLN A 378 7.98 20.15 -10.28
N PHE A 379 6.77 20.71 -10.25
CA PHE A 379 5.92 20.85 -11.42
C PHE A 379 5.71 22.30 -11.86
N GLY A 380 5.98 23.26 -10.97
CA GLY A 380 5.95 24.69 -11.25
C GLY A 380 4.55 25.22 -11.59
N GLY A 381 4.50 26.48 -12.01
CA GLY A 381 3.26 27.11 -12.48
C GLY A 381 2.16 27.07 -11.41
N ALA A 382 1.02 26.46 -11.75
CA ALA A 382 -0.13 26.36 -10.85
C ALA A 382 0.15 25.50 -9.60
N GLN A 383 1.13 24.60 -9.66
CA GLN A 383 1.48 23.68 -8.56
C GLN A 383 2.46 24.27 -7.55
N SER A 384 2.98 25.49 -7.77
CA SER A 384 4.05 26.11 -6.97
C SER A 384 3.79 26.07 -5.46
N ARG A 385 2.52 26.19 -5.02
CA ARG A 385 2.17 26.07 -3.59
C ARG A 385 2.38 24.64 -3.07
N SER A 386 1.85 23.64 -3.78
CA SER A 386 2.01 22.23 -3.41
C SER A 386 3.46 21.76 -3.55
N ASP A 387 4.23 22.31 -4.50
CA ASP A 387 5.67 22.10 -4.69
C ASP A 387 6.42 22.47 -3.39
N GLU A 388 6.17 23.68 -2.87
CA GLU A 388 6.78 24.16 -1.62
C GLU A 388 6.32 23.37 -0.38
N GLU A 389 5.04 23.03 -0.30
CA GLU A 389 4.48 22.23 0.80
C GLU A 389 5.10 20.83 0.83
N ALA A 390 5.31 20.20 -0.33
CA ALA A 390 5.99 18.92 -0.44
C ALA A 390 7.46 18.99 -0.01
N LEU A 391 8.20 20.02 -0.42
CA LEU A 391 9.58 20.22 0.04
C LEU A 391 9.64 20.38 1.56
N ARG A 392 8.71 21.12 2.18
CA ARG A 392 8.62 21.26 3.64
C ARG A 392 8.32 19.93 4.33
N ALA A 393 7.37 19.17 3.82
CA ALA A 393 7.00 17.87 4.37
C ALA A 393 8.18 16.87 4.30
N LEU A 394 8.86 16.81 3.15
CA LEU A 394 10.01 15.92 2.94
C LEU A 394 11.24 16.36 3.76
N ALA A 395 11.46 17.66 3.95
CA ALA A 395 12.52 18.16 4.82
C ALA A 395 12.28 17.78 6.29
N ALA A 396 11.02 17.81 6.74
CA ALA A 396 10.65 17.34 8.07
C ALA A 396 10.78 15.82 8.23
N ALA A 397 10.54 15.05 7.17
CA ALA A 397 10.65 13.60 7.16
C ALA A 397 12.10 13.09 7.10
N TYR A 398 13.03 13.87 6.54
CA TYR A 398 14.42 13.49 6.37
C TYR A 398 15.38 14.43 7.11
N PRO A 399 15.36 14.45 8.46
CA PRO A 399 16.22 15.34 9.24
C PRO A 399 17.69 15.09 8.92
N GLY A 400 18.44 16.17 8.69
CA GLY A 400 19.87 16.10 8.37
C GLY A 400 20.20 15.84 6.89
N ARG A 401 19.19 15.68 6.02
CA ARG A 401 19.39 15.64 4.56
C ARG A 401 19.01 16.97 3.90
N GLN A 402 19.74 17.34 2.86
CA GLN A 402 19.37 18.48 2.01
C GLN A 402 18.26 18.07 1.03
N VAL A 403 17.09 18.68 1.16
CA VAL A 403 15.97 18.46 0.22
C VAL A 403 16.08 19.46 -0.93
N VAL A 404 16.11 18.96 -2.16
CA VAL A 404 16.31 19.75 -3.39
C VAL A 404 15.20 19.43 -4.38
N GLY A 405 14.43 20.47 -4.77
CA GLY A 405 13.42 20.36 -5.81
C GLY A 405 14.02 20.43 -7.22
N VAL A 406 13.55 19.59 -8.14
CA VAL A 406 13.97 19.56 -9.54
C VAL A 406 12.75 19.60 -10.46
N GLN A 407 12.72 20.60 -11.35
CA GLN A 407 11.67 20.73 -12.37
C GLN A 407 11.67 19.51 -13.29
N SER A 408 10.58 18.75 -13.24
CA SER A 408 10.51 17.41 -13.83
C SER A 408 9.16 17.09 -14.47
N ARG A 409 8.34 18.12 -14.73
CA ARG A 409 7.08 17.97 -15.48
C ARG A 409 7.28 17.27 -16.83
N GLU A 410 8.37 17.56 -17.54
CA GLU A 410 8.69 16.91 -18.82
C GLU A 410 8.96 15.41 -18.67
N VAL A 411 9.53 14.97 -17.54
CA VAL A 411 9.71 13.54 -17.26
C VAL A 411 8.36 12.87 -17.02
N LEU A 412 7.48 13.54 -16.28
CA LEU A 412 6.14 13.04 -15.97
C LEU A 412 5.31 12.75 -17.23
N LEU A 413 5.52 13.47 -18.33
CA LEU A 413 4.84 13.21 -19.60
C LEU A 413 5.14 11.79 -20.15
N GLY A 414 6.27 11.19 -19.74
CA GLY A 414 6.66 9.82 -20.06
C GLY A 414 6.13 8.76 -19.09
N GLY A 415 5.33 9.13 -18.09
CA GLY A 415 4.61 8.19 -17.21
C GLY A 415 5.28 7.84 -15.89
N GLY A 416 6.31 8.59 -15.47
CA GLY A 416 6.98 8.42 -14.18
C GLY A 416 7.83 9.63 -13.82
N ASN A 417 8.57 9.58 -12.72
CA ASN A 417 9.44 10.69 -12.32
C ASN A 417 10.79 10.21 -11.74
N ILE A 418 11.44 11.02 -10.89
CA ILE A 418 12.82 10.84 -10.40
C ILE A 418 13.09 9.43 -9.86
N HIS A 419 12.18 8.87 -9.08
CA HIS A 419 12.34 7.51 -8.55
C HIS A 419 12.31 6.46 -9.68
N CYS A 420 11.43 6.61 -10.68
CA CYS A 420 11.22 5.62 -11.73
C CYS A 420 12.40 5.42 -12.70
N PHE A 421 13.34 6.38 -12.76
CA PHE A 421 14.53 6.30 -13.62
C PHE A 421 15.85 6.22 -12.85
N THR A 422 15.80 6.12 -11.52
CA THR A 422 16.99 5.93 -10.67
C THR A 422 16.99 4.54 -10.04
N GLN A 423 18.18 4.03 -9.71
CA GLN A 423 18.34 2.80 -8.93
C GLN A 423 19.60 2.93 -8.07
N GLN A 424 19.44 2.83 -6.76
CA GLN A 424 20.54 2.94 -5.81
C GLN A 424 21.41 1.68 -5.77
N LEU A 425 22.72 1.91 -5.64
CA LEU A 425 23.71 0.88 -5.30
C LEU A 425 24.16 1.13 -3.85
N PRO A 426 23.80 0.28 -2.88
CA PRO A 426 24.23 0.42 -1.50
C PRO A 426 25.76 0.35 -1.36
N ALA A 427 26.31 1.14 -0.43
CA ALA A 427 27.73 1.05 -0.08
C ALA A 427 28.09 -0.33 0.49
N GLY A 428 29.26 -0.85 0.13
CA GLY A 428 29.68 -2.24 0.39
C GLY A 428 29.79 -3.08 -0.89
N ALA A 429 29.24 -2.59 -2.01
CA ALA A 429 29.51 -3.14 -3.34
C ALA A 429 30.98 -2.90 -3.73
N GLY A 430 31.78 -3.98 -3.82
CA GLY A 430 33.07 -3.95 -4.52
C GLY A 430 34.35 -3.74 -3.70
N ALA A 431 34.36 -3.89 -2.37
CA ALA A 431 35.61 -3.81 -1.59
C ALA A 431 36.63 -4.93 -1.94
N ASP A 432 36.18 -6.03 -2.57
CA ASP A 432 37.05 -7.16 -2.96
C ASP A 432 37.39 -7.19 -4.47
N ALA A 433 36.81 -6.31 -5.29
CA ALA A 433 36.98 -6.37 -6.75
C ALA A 433 38.21 -5.60 -7.27
N GLN A 434 38.91 -4.84 -6.42
CA GLN A 434 40.17 -4.15 -6.77
C GLN A 434 41.43 -4.89 -6.30
N ALA A 435 41.30 -6.14 -5.84
CA ALA A 435 42.42 -6.95 -5.37
C ALA A 435 42.53 -8.29 -6.13
N GLN A 436 42.68 -8.24 -7.46
CA GLN A 436 43.37 -9.31 -8.19
C GLN A 436 44.30 -8.67 -9.24
N PRO A 437 45.57 -9.11 -9.33
CA PRO A 437 46.62 -8.48 -10.14
C PRO A 437 46.40 -8.57 -11.65
#